data_AF-A0A534K7E6-F1
#
_entry.id   AF-A0A534K7E6-F1
#
_cell.length_a   1.000
_cell.length_b   1.000
_cell.length_c   1.000
_cell.angle_alpha   90.00
_cell.angle_beta   90.00
_cell.angle_gamma   90.00
#
_symmetry.space_group_name_H-M   'P 1'
#
loop_
_entity.id
_entity.type
_entity.pdbx_description
1 polymer ?
#
loop_
_entity_poly.entity_id
_entity_poly.type
_entity_poly.pdbx_seq_one_letter_code
_entity_poly.pdbx_strand_id
1 'polypeptide(L)'
;MPLEEKKKSRLYALKPLTDRLPAVIRPEGHVHFRTKMFWVLAILILYFAMTNIFIYGLDQGNVIDFFSSLRAILAGAQGSLMHLGIGPIVTASIIMQLFAGAKIINLDLQDDEDKSVYQGTQKFLVIVMIFVEAIPQVFGFLTPSSTFVTHLNGSFL
;
A
#
# COMPACT_ATOMS: atom_id res chain seq x y z
N MET A 1 29.02 10.07 -33.32
CA MET A 1 27.55 9.92 -33.28
C MET A 1 27.08 10.79 -32.12
N PRO A 2 26.33 11.87 -32.35
CA PRO A 2 25.84 12.69 -31.24
C PRO A 2 24.91 11.81 -30.40
N LEU A 3 25.16 11.76 -29.09
CA LEU A 3 24.31 11.07 -28.14
C LEU A 3 22.96 11.79 -28.16
N GLU A 4 21.94 11.17 -28.76
CA GLU A 4 20.57 11.66 -28.67
C GLU A 4 20.23 11.84 -27.19
N GLU A 5 19.97 13.08 -26.80
CA GLU A 5 19.55 13.43 -25.45
C GLU A 5 18.16 12.82 -25.22
N LYS A 6 18.12 11.57 -24.72
CA LYS A 6 16.88 10.87 -24.37
C LYS A 6 16.09 11.79 -23.44
N LYS A 7 14.96 12.31 -23.94
CA LYS A 7 14.07 13.20 -23.19
C LYS A 7 13.64 12.48 -21.90
N LYS A 8 14.15 12.94 -20.75
CA LYS A 8 13.91 12.32 -19.44
C LYS A 8 12.41 12.23 -19.15
N SER A 9 12.00 11.11 -18.55
CA SER A 9 10.60 10.83 -18.23
C SER A 9 9.99 11.93 -17.34
N ARG A 10 8.69 12.24 -17.52
CA ARG A 10 7.98 13.23 -16.70
C ARG A 10 7.93 12.85 -15.22
N LEU A 11 8.19 11.58 -14.87
CA LEU A 11 8.27 11.11 -13.50
C LEU A 11 9.44 11.70 -12.72
N TYR A 12 10.48 12.20 -13.38
CA TYR A 12 11.57 12.91 -12.71
C TYR A 12 11.10 14.16 -11.96
N ALA A 13 9.95 14.74 -12.34
CA ALA A 13 9.35 15.85 -11.59
C ALA A 13 8.88 15.44 -10.17
N LEU A 14 8.61 14.15 -9.95
CA LEU A 14 8.21 13.62 -8.64
C LEU A 14 9.40 13.26 -7.75
N LYS A 15 10.62 13.26 -8.30
CA LYS A 15 11.88 12.93 -7.58
C LYS A 15 12.03 13.65 -6.22
N PRO A 16 11.73 14.97 -6.09
CA PRO A 16 11.85 15.68 -4.81
C PRO A 16 10.93 15.15 -3.71
N LEU A 17 9.78 14.59 -4.08
CA LEU A 17 8.82 14.00 -3.15
C LEU A 17 9.17 12.54 -2.86
N THR A 18 9.54 11.77 -3.88
CA THR A 18 9.85 10.35 -3.74
C THR A 18 11.13 10.12 -2.93
N ASP A 19 12.12 11.01 -3.05
CA ASP A 19 13.39 10.91 -2.31
C ASP A 19 13.23 11.16 -0.81
N ARG A 20 12.14 11.80 -0.39
CA ARG A 20 11.80 12.02 1.02
C ARG A 20 11.06 10.85 1.66
N LEU A 21 10.61 9.86 0.87
CA LEU A 21 9.84 8.73 1.39
C LEU A 21 10.77 7.72 2.10
N PRO A 22 10.46 7.31 3.35
CA PRO A 22 11.37 6.49 4.17
C PRO A 22 11.56 5.09 3.61
N ALA A 23 12.78 4.69 3.24
CA ALA A 23 13.07 3.39 2.64
C ALA A 23 13.80 2.44 3.61
N VAL A 24 13.61 1.13 3.43
CA VAL A 24 14.34 0.10 4.17
C VAL A 24 15.72 -0.08 3.52
N ILE A 25 16.78 0.04 4.32
CA ILE A 25 18.16 -0.11 3.88
C ILE A 25 18.42 -1.59 3.56
N ARG A 26 19.12 -1.85 2.45
CA ARG A 26 19.52 -3.21 2.09
C ARG A 26 20.60 -3.69 3.07
N PRO A 27 20.54 -4.93 3.59
CA PRO A 27 21.52 -5.42 4.53
C PRO A 27 22.93 -5.44 3.92
N GLU A 28 23.93 -5.10 4.73
CA GLU A 28 25.33 -5.18 4.33
C GLU A 28 25.82 -6.63 4.39
N GLY A 29 26.37 -7.14 3.30
CA GLY A 29 26.93 -8.48 3.22
C GLY A 29 25.90 -9.62 3.17
N HIS A 30 26.37 -10.84 3.39
CA HIS A 30 25.54 -12.04 3.26
C HIS A 30 24.73 -12.31 4.54
N VAL A 31 23.40 -12.32 4.41
CA VAL A 31 22.48 -12.67 5.51
C VAL A 31 22.27 -14.19 5.58
N HIS A 32 22.54 -14.77 6.74
CA HIS A 32 22.34 -16.19 7.02
C HIS A 32 20.88 -16.62 6.85
N PHE A 33 20.66 -17.86 6.36
CA PHE A 33 19.32 -18.40 6.13
C PHE A 33 18.44 -18.40 7.39
N ARG A 34 19.00 -18.77 8.55
CA ARG A 34 18.28 -18.76 9.84
C ARG A 34 17.73 -17.36 10.18
N THR A 35 18.51 -16.32 9.91
CA THR A 35 18.09 -14.93 10.12
C THR A 35 16.96 -14.54 9.17
N LYS A 36 17.04 -14.93 7.89
CA LYS A 36 15.96 -14.71 6.92
C LYS A 36 14.67 -15.40 7.36
N MET A 37 14.76 -16.66 7.78
CA MET A 37 13.62 -17.44 8.28
C MET A 37 12.98 -16.80 9.52
N PHE A 38 13.81 -16.34 10.47
CA PHE A 38 13.32 -15.63 11.65
C PHE A 38 12.53 -14.37 11.28
N TRP A 39 13.04 -13.53 10.38
CA TRP A 39 12.34 -12.32 9.92
C TRP A 39 11.02 -12.64 9.21
N VAL A 40 10.99 -13.66 8.35
CA VAL A 40 9.77 -14.08 7.67
C VAL A 40 8.72 -14.53 8.70
N LEU A 41 9.10 -15.38 9.65
CA LEU A 41 8.18 -15.86 10.68
C LEU A 41 7.69 -14.72 11.60
N ALA A 42 8.58 -13.81 11.99
CA ALA A 42 8.23 -12.66 12.82
C ALA A 42 7.20 -11.74 12.13
N ILE A 43 7.41 -11.41 10.85
CA ILE A 43 6.47 -10.59 10.06
C ILE A 43 5.16 -11.34 9.86
N LEU A 44 5.20 -12.66 9.64
CA LEU A 44 4.00 -13.47 9.48
C LEU A 44 3.13 -13.47 10.76
N ILE A 45 3.74 -13.61 11.93
CA ILE A 45 3.05 -13.53 13.21
C ILE A 45 2.43 -12.14 13.39
N LEU A 46 3.18 -11.07 13.09
CA LEU A 46 2.67 -9.70 13.16
C LEU A 46 1.46 -9.50 12.22
N TYR A 47 1.54 -10.01 10.99
CA TYR A 47 0.43 -9.97 10.04
C TYR A 47 -0.83 -10.64 10.60
N PHE A 48 -0.72 -11.87 11.12
CA PHE A 48 -1.87 -12.57 11.69
C PHE A 48 -2.40 -11.89 12.97
N ALA A 49 -1.52 -11.29 13.78
CA ALA A 49 -1.95 -10.50 14.93
C ALA A 49 -2.79 -9.30 14.46
N MET A 50 -2.34 -8.56 13.45
CA MET A 50 -3.05 -7.41 12.89
C MET A 50 -4.40 -7.78 12.24
N THR A 51 -4.50 -8.95 11.57
CA THR A 51 -5.79 -9.39 11.00
C THR A 51 -6.85 -9.69 12.04
N ASN A 52 -6.46 -9.95 13.30
CA ASN A 52 -7.38 -10.22 14.41
C ASN A 52 -7.69 -8.97 15.27
N ILE A 53 -7.06 -7.83 15.00
CA ILE A 53 -7.35 -6.57 15.71
C ILE A 53 -8.34 -5.76 14.87
N PHE A 54 -9.56 -5.59 15.38
CA PHE A 54 -10.59 -4.78 14.75
C PHE A 54 -10.34 -3.29 14.91
N ILE A 55 -10.70 -2.50 13.89
CA ILE A 55 -10.67 -1.04 13.93
C ILE A 55 -11.64 -0.57 15.02
N TYR A 56 -11.15 0.34 15.85
CA TYR A 56 -11.91 0.88 16.97
C TYR A 56 -13.16 1.64 16.48
N GLY A 57 -14.29 1.40 17.16
CA GLY A 57 -15.55 2.11 16.89
C GLY A 57 -16.43 1.50 15.79
N LEU A 58 -16.02 0.39 15.17
CA LEU A 58 -16.85 -0.31 14.18
C LEU A 58 -17.91 -1.22 14.82
N ASP A 59 -19.08 -1.29 14.18
CA ASP A 59 -20.07 -2.34 14.45
C ASP A 59 -19.59 -3.66 13.83
N GLN A 60 -19.40 -4.70 14.66
CA GLN A 60 -18.94 -6.01 14.18
C GLN A 60 -20.09 -6.86 13.60
N GLY A 61 -21.35 -6.48 13.84
CA GLY A 61 -22.52 -7.28 13.45
C GLY A 61 -23.08 -6.97 12.05
N ASN A 62 -22.85 -5.76 11.52
CA ASN A 62 -23.47 -5.28 10.28
C ASN A 62 -22.46 -4.91 9.18
N VAL A 63 -21.22 -5.40 9.25
CA VAL A 63 -20.23 -5.11 8.21
C VAL A 63 -20.55 -5.88 6.94
N ILE A 64 -20.95 -5.18 5.89
CA ILE A 64 -21.21 -5.78 4.59
C ILE A 64 -19.89 -6.08 3.90
N ASP A 65 -19.63 -7.36 3.68
CA ASP A 65 -18.44 -7.85 3.00
C ASP A 65 -18.59 -7.82 1.47
N PHE A 66 -18.53 -6.61 0.90
CA PHE A 66 -18.70 -6.41 -0.55
C PHE A 66 -17.58 -7.05 -1.39
N PHE A 67 -16.41 -7.29 -0.80
CA PHE A 67 -15.22 -7.79 -1.49
C PHE A 67 -14.80 -9.21 -1.06
N SER A 68 -15.72 -10.01 -0.52
CA SER A 68 -15.43 -11.35 0.00
C SER A 68 -14.65 -12.23 -0.99
N SER A 69 -15.00 -12.17 -2.28
CA SER A 69 -14.33 -12.93 -3.35
C SER A 69 -12.93 -12.43 -3.69
N LEU A 70 -12.67 -11.13 -3.55
CA LEU A 70 -11.35 -10.53 -3.82
C LEU A 70 -10.43 -10.60 -2.59
N ARG A 71 -10.97 -10.80 -1.40
CA ARG A 71 -10.20 -10.82 -0.14
C ARG A 71 -9.06 -11.82 -0.14
N ALA A 72 -9.26 -13.02 -0.70
CA ALA A 72 -8.24 -14.05 -0.75
C ALA A 72 -7.01 -13.60 -1.57
N ILE A 73 -7.21 -12.77 -2.61
CA ILE A 73 -6.14 -12.22 -3.44
C ILE A 73 -5.51 -11.00 -2.76
N LEU A 74 -6.34 -10.15 -2.16
CA LEU A 74 -5.92 -8.91 -1.52
C LEU A 74 -5.30 -9.12 -0.14
N ALA A 75 -5.29 -10.34 0.40
CA ALA A 75 -4.77 -10.66 1.74
C ALA A 75 -5.27 -9.66 2.82
N GLY A 76 -6.54 -9.25 2.69
CA GLY A 76 -7.18 -8.31 3.58
C GLY A 76 -8.06 -9.02 4.62
N ALA A 77 -8.35 -8.35 5.73
CA ALA A 77 -9.31 -8.82 6.73
C ALA A 77 -10.27 -7.67 7.09
N GLN A 78 -11.54 -7.79 6.70
CA GLN A 78 -12.51 -6.71 6.79
C GLN A 78 -12.75 -6.24 8.22
N GLY A 79 -12.78 -4.92 8.40
CA GLY A 79 -12.93 -4.30 9.71
C GLY A 79 -11.71 -4.45 10.63
N SER A 80 -10.65 -5.16 10.21
CA SER A 80 -9.39 -5.25 10.96
C SER A 80 -8.38 -4.16 10.56
N LEU A 81 -7.24 -4.10 11.25
CA LEU A 81 -6.12 -3.26 10.82
C LEU A 81 -5.61 -3.61 9.42
N MET A 82 -5.83 -4.85 8.96
CA MET A 82 -5.51 -5.30 7.60
C MET A 82 -6.69 -5.15 6.63
N HIS A 83 -7.62 -4.22 6.87
CA HIS A 83 -8.83 -4.06 6.06
C HIS A 83 -8.56 -3.91 4.55
N LEU A 84 -7.61 -3.05 4.17
CA LEU A 84 -7.22 -2.86 2.76
C LEU A 84 -6.27 -3.97 2.25
N GLY A 85 -5.66 -4.74 3.16
CA GLY A 85 -4.68 -5.77 2.82
C GLY A 85 -3.51 -5.25 1.99
N ILE A 86 -3.13 -6.01 0.95
CA ILE A 86 -2.11 -5.63 -0.03
C ILE A 86 -2.67 -4.86 -1.24
N GLY A 87 -3.97 -4.56 -1.26
CA GLY A 87 -4.66 -3.94 -2.39
C GLY A 87 -3.95 -2.71 -2.95
N PRO A 88 -3.66 -1.69 -2.14
CA PRO A 88 -2.98 -0.48 -2.60
C PRO A 88 -1.61 -0.72 -3.25
N ILE A 89 -0.90 -1.76 -2.80
CA ILE A 89 0.43 -2.13 -3.33
C ILE A 89 0.27 -2.77 -4.71
N VAL A 90 -0.68 -3.70 -4.83
CA VAL A 90 -0.96 -4.42 -6.08
C VAL A 90 -1.53 -3.46 -7.13
N THR A 91 -2.50 -2.61 -6.76
CA THR A 91 -3.14 -1.67 -7.68
C THR A 91 -2.15 -0.64 -8.21
N ALA A 92 -1.33 -0.04 -7.35
CA ALA A 92 -0.26 0.87 -7.78
C ALA A 92 0.76 0.17 -8.70
N SER A 93 1.15 -1.07 -8.39
CA SER A 93 2.07 -1.84 -9.23
C SER A 93 1.47 -2.12 -10.61
N ILE A 94 0.19 -2.50 -10.70
CA ILE A 94 -0.50 -2.72 -11.98
C ILE A 94 -0.52 -1.45 -12.81
N ILE A 95 -0.85 -0.30 -12.22
CA ILE A 95 -0.88 0.99 -12.93
C ILE A 95 0.52 1.31 -13.50
N MET A 96 1.56 1.21 -12.68
CA MET A 96 2.94 1.49 -13.11
C MET A 96 3.42 0.52 -14.19
N GLN A 97 3.12 -0.77 -14.06
CA GLN A 97 3.45 -1.80 -15.05
C GLN A 97 2.72 -1.56 -16.37
N LEU A 98 1.44 -1.18 -16.34
CA LEU A 98 0.68 -0.85 -17.55
C LEU A 98 1.25 0.38 -18.25
N PHE A 99 1.62 1.43 -17.51
CA PHE A 99 2.19 2.65 -18.09
C PHE A 99 3.59 2.45 -18.66
N ALA A 100 4.43 1.66 -18.01
CA ALA A 100 5.74 1.28 -18.53
C ALA A 100 5.62 0.33 -19.73
N GLY A 101 4.75 -0.68 -19.65
CA GLY A 101 4.51 -1.66 -20.72
C GLY A 101 3.92 -1.04 -21.98
N ALA A 102 2.99 -0.10 -21.83
CA ALA A 102 2.42 0.67 -22.94
C ALA A 102 3.37 1.76 -23.50
N LYS A 103 4.59 1.89 -22.95
CA LYS A 103 5.58 2.94 -23.29
C LYS A 103 5.05 4.37 -23.15
N ILE A 104 4.02 4.57 -22.33
CA ILE A 104 3.51 5.91 -21.97
C ILE A 104 4.57 6.64 -21.13
N ILE A 105 5.28 5.87 -20.30
CA ILE A 105 6.38 6.35 -19.46
C ILE A 105 7.66 5.73 -20.00
N ASN A 106 8.55 6.57 -20.54
CA ASN A 106 9.82 6.14 -21.12
C ASN A 106 10.90 6.09 -20.03
N LEU A 107 10.91 5.00 -19.26
CA LEU A 107 11.96 4.69 -18.29
C LEU A 107 12.71 3.44 -18.73
N ASP A 108 14.03 3.50 -18.68
CA ASP A 108 14.90 2.37 -18.91
C ASP A 108 15.14 1.61 -17.60
N LEU A 109 14.39 0.51 -17.41
CA LEU A 109 14.53 -0.32 -16.22
C LEU A 109 15.84 -1.12 -16.17
N GLN A 110 16.78 -0.93 -17.10
CA GLN A 110 18.16 -1.41 -16.96
C GLN A 110 19.06 -0.39 -16.25
N ASP A 111 18.74 0.90 -16.37
CA ASP A 111 19.45 1.99 -15.71
C ASP A 111 19.04 2.11 -14.23
N ASP A 112 20.02 2.36 -13.36
CA ASP A 112 19.78 2.39 -11.91
C ASP A 112 19.07 3.68 -11.45
N GLU A 113 19.25 4.80 -12.16
CA GLU A 113 18.55 6.04 -11.85
C GLU A 113 17.06 5.92 -12.21
N ASP A 114 16.76 5.41 -13.41
CA ASP A 114 15.39 5.17 -13.87
C ASP A 114 14.66 4.11 -13.02
N LYS A 115 15.35 3.04 -12.59
CA LYS A 115 14.80 2.08 -11.61
C LYS A 115 14.46 2.74 -10.28
N SER A 116 15.30 3.66 -9.80
CA SER A 116 15.06 4.38 -8.55
C SER A 116 13.81 5.27 -8.68
N VAL A 117 13.70 6.02 -9.78
CA VAL A 117 12.52 6.85 -10.06
C VAL A 117 11.26 6.00 -10.19
N TYR A 118 11.32 4.84 -10.85
CA TYR A 118 10.20 3.90 -10.95
C TYR A 118 9.75 3.41 -9.57
N GLN A 119 10.68 2.91 -8.74
CA GLN A 119 10.36 2.41 -7.40
C GLN A 119 9.85 3.51 -6.47
N GLY A 120 10.46 4.70 -6.52
CA GLY A 120 10.03 5.86 -5.75
C GLY A 120 8.62 6.31 -6.13
N THR A 121 8.34 6.41 -7.43
CA THR A 121 7.02 6.77 -7.95
C THR A 121 5.97 5.73 -7.60
N GLN A 122 6.29 4.43 -7.76
CA GLN A 122 5.37 3.35 -7.41
C GLN A 122 5.00 3.43 -5.93
N LYS A 123 5.98 3.64 -5.05
CA LYS A 123 5.74 3.78 -3.61
C LYS A 123 4.90 5.01 -3.27
N PHE A 124 5.14 6.14 -3.92
CA PHE A 124 4.29 7.31 -3.78
C PHE A 124 2.85 6.99 -4.21
N LEU A 125 2.68 6.29 -5.34
CA LEU A 125 1.38 5.87 -5.83
C LEU A 125 0.68 4.91 -4.87
N VAL A 126 1.40 4.01 -4.19
CA VAL A 126 0.83 3.17 -3.12
C VAL A 126 0.17 4.04 -2.05
N ILE A 127 0.83 5.11 -1.59
CA ILE A 127 0.28 6.01 -0.58
C ILE A 127 -1.00 6.68 -1.08
N VAL A 128 -1.02 7.11 -2.34
CA VAL A 128 -2.23 7.66 -2.97
C VAL A 128 -3.34 6.61 -3.03
N MET A 129 -3.02 5.38 -3.44
CA MET A 129 -3.99 4.28 -3.52
C MET A 129 -4.57 3.89 -2.16
N ILE A 130 -3.80 4.01 -1.06
CA ILE A 130 -4.33 3.83 0.30
C ILE A 130 -5.52 4.77 0.53
N PHE A 131 -5.40 6.06 0.21
CA PHE A 131 -6.51 7.00 0.38
C PHE A 131 -7.66 6.74 -0.60
N VAL A 132 -7.35 6.45 -1.87
CA VAL A 132 -8.36 6.15 -2.90
C VAL A 132 -9.19 4.93 -2.54
N GLU A 133 -8.58 3.90 -1.97
CA GLU A 133 -9.28 2.68 -1.56
C GLU A 133 -9.95 2.84 -0.18
N ALA A 134 -9.31 3.53 0.77
CA ALA A 134 -9.84 3.67 2.14
C ALA A 134 -11.06 4.59 2.22
N ILE A 135 -11.02 5.76 1.56
CA ILE A 135 -12.08 6.78 1.70
C ILE A 135 -13.47 6.22 1.36
N PRO A 136 -13.69 5.60 0.17
CA PRO A 136 -14.99 5.01 -0.16
C PRO A 136 -15.41 3.91 0.82
N GLN A 137 -14.45 3.16 1.35
CA GLN A 137 -14.74 2.09 2.31
C GLN A 137 -15.22 2.63 3.65
N VAL A 138 -14.61 3.72 4.14
CA VAL A 138 -15.07 4.40 5.37
C VAL A 138 -16.46 4.97 5.21
N PHE A 139 -16.77 5.63 4.09
CA PHE A 139 -18.07 6.26 3.88
C PHE A 139 -19.18 5.29 3.44
N GLY A 140 -18.81 4.14 2.85
CA GLY A 140 -19.77 3.20 2.27
C GLY A 140 -20.03 1.94 3.11
N PHE A 141 -18.97 1.29 3.60
CA PHE A 141 -19.06 -0.09 4.09
C PHE A 141 -18.71 -0.26 5.57
N LEU A 142 -17.95 0.67 6.15
CA LEU A 142 -17.60 0.65 7.56
C LEU A 142 -18.65 1.42 8.37
N THR A 143 -19.49 0.69 9.09
CA THR A 143 -20.53 1.28 9.94
C THR A 143 -20.01 1.48 11.37
N PRO A 144 -20.18 2.68 11.96
CA PRO A 144 -19.84 2.88 13.36
C PRO A 144 -20.84 2.17 14.27
N SER A 145 -20.38 1.67 15.42
CA SER A 145 -21.26 1.03 16.39
C SER A 145 -22.21 2.02 17.05
N SER A 146 -23.45 1.60 17.30
CA SER A 146 -24.47 2.44 17.94
C SER A 146 -24.05 2.88 19.35
N THR A 147 -23.35 2.02 20.08
CA THR A 147 -22.76 2.34 21.38
C THR A 147 -21.70 3.43 21.26
N PHE A 148 -20.80 3.34 20.28
CA PHE A 148 -19.77 4.35 20.04
C PHE A 148 -20.37 5.72 19.68
N VAL A 149 -21.37 5.74 18.79
CA VAL A 149 -22.09 6.97 18.41
C VAL A 149 -22.82 7.59 19.61
N THR A 150 -23.45 6.76 20.44
CA THR A 150 -24.16 7.23 21.65
C THR A 150 -23.19 7.86 22.66
N HIS A 151 -22.03 7.25 22.88
CA HIS A 151 -20.99 7.80 23.77
C HIS A 151 -20.41 9.12 23.27
N LEU A 152 -20.20 9.26 21.96
CA LEU A 152 -19.76 10.53 21.37
C LEU A 152 -20.83 11.60 21.57
N ASN A 153 -22.09 11.33 21.21
CA ASN A 153 -23.16 12.32 21.32
C ASN A 153 -23.49 12.70 22.78
N GLY A 154 -23.30 11.78 23.72
CA GLY A 154 -23.52 12.02 25.15
C GLY A 154 -22.39 12.73 25.88
N SER A 155 -21.20 12.92 25.28
CA SER A 155 -20.11 13.69 25.91
C SER A 155 -20.07 15.17 25.49
N PHE A 156 -20.84 15.54 24.47
CA PHE A 156 -20.97 16.92 23.97
C PHE A 156 -22.20 17.67 24.52
N LEU A 157 -22.98 17.05 25.41
CA LEU A 157 -24.06 17.66 26.21
C LEU A 157 -23.75 17.49 27.70
#